data_AF-A0A933EFQ7-F1
#
_entry.id   AF-A0A933EFQ7-F1
#
_cell.length_a   1.000
_cell.length_b   1.000
_cell.length_c   1.000
_cell.angle_alpha   90.00
_cell.angle_beta   90.00
_cell.angle_gamma   90.00
#
_symmetry.space_group_name_H-M   'P 1'
#
loop_
_entity.id
_entity.type
_entity.pdbx_description
1 polymer ?
#
loop_
_entity_poly.entity_id
_entity_poly.type
_entity_poly.pdbx_seq_one_letter_code
_entity_poly.pdbx_strand_id
1 'polypeptide(L)' 'RRELLQWETVYNTIRPHQALGYLTPLKFLQQKEKRQVSLFI' A
#
# COMPACT_ATOMS: atom_id res chain seq x y z
N ARG A 1 -14.84 -0.91 -17.96
CA ARG A 1 -13.71 -1.70 -17.38
C ARG A 1 -12.43 -0.86 -17.18
N ARG A 2 -12.01 -0.03 -18.15
CA ARG A 2 -10.79 0.82 -17.99
C ARG A 2 -10.88 1.77 -16.79
N GLU A 3 -12.02 2.40 -16.59
CA GLU A 3 -12.25 3.30 -15.45
C GLU A 3 -12.13 2.59 -14.09
N LEU A 4 -12.61 1.34 -13.99
CA LEU A 4 -12.45 0.53 -12.79
C LEU A 4 -10.98 0.20 -12.51
N LEU A 5 -10.21 -0.13 -13.54
CA LEU A 5 -8.77 -0.38 -13.42
C LEU A 5 -8.00 0.89 -13.01
N GLN A 6 -8.39 2.04 -13.54
CA GLN A 6 -7.82 3.33 -13.15
C GLN A 6 -8.17 3.66 -11.69
N TRP A 7 -9.42 3.48 -11.29
CA TRP A 7 -9.86 3.66 -9.93
C TRP A 7 -9.09 2.76 -8.95
N GLU A 8 -8.94 1.48 -9.29
CA GLU A 8 -8.18 0.50 -8.49
C GLU A 8 -6.71 0.92 -8.36
N THR A 9 -6.09 1.35 -9.46
CA THR A 9 -4.70 1.83 -9.46
C THR A 9 -4.54 3.04 -8.53
N VAL A 10 -5.44 4.02 -8.63
CA VAL A 10 -5.42 5.22 -7.80
C VAL A 10 -5.61 4.86 -6.31
N TYR A 11 -6.56 3.97 -6.01
CA TYR A 11 -6.84 3.53 -4.65
C TYR A 11 -5.63 2.82 -4.02
N ASN A 12 -5.00 1.90 -4.76
CA ASN A 12 -3.93 1.06 -4.24
C ASN A 12 -2.58 1.78 -4.15
N THR A 13 -2.34 2.81 -4.99
CA THR A 13 -1.00 3.41 -5.14
C THR A 13 -0.91 4.89 -4.79
N ILE A 14 -2.02 5.65 -4.86
CA ILE A 14 -2.01 7.10 -4.67
C ILE A 14 -2.74 7.49 -3.38
N ARG A 15 -3.92 6.91 -3.11
CA ARG A 15 -4.80 7.34 -2.02
C ARG A 15 -4.29 6.85 -0.65
N PRO A 16 -3.88 7.76 0.26
CA PRO A 16 -3.51 7.37 1.62
C PRO A 16 -4.76 7.05 2.46
N HIS A 17 -4.63 6.10 3.37
CA HIS A 17 -5.72 5.65 4.25
C HIS A 17 -5.35 5.90 5.72
N GLN A 18 -6.22 6.58 6.45
CA GLN A 18 -6.00 6.89 7.87
C GLN A 18 -5.79 5.64 8.72
N ALA A 19 -6.56 4.57 8.45
CA ALA A 19 -6.42 3.29 9.12
C ALA A 19 -5.05 2.61 8.90
N LEU A 20 -4.32 2.98 7.85
CA LEU A 20 -2.97 2.50 7.56
C LEU A 20 -1.88 3.49 8.01
N GLY A 21 -2.22 4.48 8.85
CA GLY A 21 -1.28 5.53 9.26
C GLY A 21 -0.95 6.51 8.13
N TYR A 22 -1.95 6.86 7.31
CA TYR A 22 -1.81 7.69 6.11
C TYR A 22 -0.94 7.07 5.01
N LEU A 23 -0.82 5.74 4.99
CA LEU A 23 -0.16 5.00 3.92
C LEU A 23 -1.16 4.53 2.85
N THR A 24 -0.63 4.32 1.64
CA THR A 24 -1.35 3.57 0.60
C THR A 24 -1.25 2.08 0.89
N PRO A 25 -2.19 1.25 0.39
CA PRO A 25 -2.11 -0.21 0.56
C PRO A 25 -0.76 -0.78 0.12
N LEU A 26 -0.23 -0.33 -1.02
CA LEU A 26 1.10 -0.76 -1.50
C LEU A 26 2.22 -0.40 -0.51
N LYS A 27 2.26 0.84 0.00
CA LYS A 27 3.30 1.27 0.95
C LYS A 27 3.22 0.48 2.26
N PHE A 28 2.02 0.15 2.72
CA PHE A 28 1.82 -0.65 3.92
C PHE A 28 2.39 -2.07 3.78
N LEU A 29 2.17 -2.73 2.63
CA LEU A 29 2.74 -4.04 2.35
C LEU A 29 4.27 -3.99 2.29
N GLN A 30 4.83 -3.00 1.60
CA GLN A 30 6.29 -2.81 1.52
C GLN A 30 6.93 -2.58 2.90
N GLN A 31 6.26 -1.87 3.81
CA GLN A 31 6.75 -1.72 5.18
C GLN A 31 6.70 -3.04 5.97
N LYS A 32 5.64 -3.84 5.80
CA LYS A 32 5.55 -5.16 6.44
C LYS A 32 6.70 -6.08 5.99
N GLU A 33 7.02 -6.09 4.69
CA GLU A 33 8.13 -6.87 4.14
C GLU A 33 9.47 -6.42 4.72
N LYS A 34 9.75 -5.11 4.74
CA LYS A 34 10.98 -4.56 5.34
C LYS A 34 11.12 -4.92 6.81
N ARG A 35 10.02 -4.87 7.58
CA ARG A 35 10.02 -5.22 9.00
C ARG A 35 10.29 -6.72 9.23
N GLN A 36 9.79 -7.58 8.35
CA GLN A 36 10.02 -9.03 8.43
C GLN A 36 11.49 -9.37 8.15
N VAL A 37 12.11 -8.74 7.15
CA VAL A 37 13.53 -8.92 6.84
C VAL A 37 14.43 -8.41 7.97
N SER A 38 14.07 -7.28 8.60
CA SER A 38 14.81 -6.72 9.74
C SER A 38 14.74 -7.55 11.02
N LEU A 39 13.81 -8.50 11.14
CA LEU A 39 13.71 -9.39 12.31
C LEU A 39 14.58 -10.65 12.15
N PHE A 40 15.12 -10.88 10.94
CA PHE A 40 15.87 -12.08 10.58
C PHE A 40 17.38 -11.86 10.41
N ILE A 41 17.84 -10.60 10.50
CA ILE A 41 19.26 -10.19 10.47
C ILE A 41 19.61 -9.64 11.85
#